data_AF-A0A915NIQ3-F1
#
_entry.id   AF-A0A915NIQ3-F1
#
_cell.length_a   1.000
_cell.length_b   1.000
_cell.length_c   1.000
_cell.angle_alpha   90.00
_cell.angle_beta   90.00
_cell.angle_gamma   90.00
#
_symmetry.space_group_name_H-M   'P 1'
#
loop_
_entity.id
_entity.type
_entity.pdbx_description
1 polymer ?
#
loop_
_entity_poly.entity_id
_entity_poly.type
_entity_poly.pdbx_seq_one_letter_code
_entity_poly.pdbx_strand_id
1 'polypeptide(L)'
;MPPPSNSHARGGIATNPIIIFTKMVASLLLIIPLMSEYTLGIEVFTNHFLVHLNEPGIHNAHKVAKRNGFINRGPLLGSDSEYHFVQPALSHARTRRSIGHHTKLSRDPHIKYVEQMTGYKRLKRGYRPLADRLQEQLDFTAVHSPSDPLYQYQWYLKNDGQSQGKPRLDLNVEKAWALGYTGK
;
A
#
# COMPACT_ATOMS: atom_id res chain seq x y z
N MET A 1 56.02 -65.78 0.28
CA MET A 1 56.79 -64.52 0.24
C MET A 1 55.86 -63.40 -0.27
N PRO A 2 56.01 -62.17 0.22
CA PRO A 2 54.94 -61.18 0.47
C PRO A 2 54.55 -60.31 -0.77
N PRO A 3 53.51 -59.43 -0.66
CA PRO A 3 52.92 -58.67 -1.77
C PRO A 3 53.57 -57.27 -1.96
N PRO A 4 53.14 -56.48 -2.97
CA PRO A 4 52.31 -55.30 -2.65
C PRO A 4 51.17 -55.10 -3.69
N SER A 5 49.91 -54.86 -3.35
CA SER A 5 49.32 -53.71 -2.63
C SER A 5 49.65 -52.35 -3.25
N ASN A 6 48.93 -51.97 -4.31
CA ASN A 6 48.77 -50.56 -4.69
C ASN A 6 47.31 -50.14 -4.46
N SER A 7 47.03 -49.59 -3.28
CA SER A 7 45.83 -48.79 -3.05
C SER A 7 46.12 -47.35 -3.47
N HIS A 8 45.48 -46.90 -4.54
CA HIS A 8 45.43 -45.48 -4.86
C HIS A 8 44.56 -44.78 -3.80
N ALA A 9 45.22 -44.09 -2.86
CA ALA A 9 44.56 -43.19 -1.93
C ALA A 9 43.89 -42.05 -2.71
N ARG A 10 42.56 -42.05 -2.75
CA ARG A 10 41.79 -40.86 -3.12
C ARG A 10 41.98 -39.83 -2.00
N GLY A 11 42.79 -38.81 -2.26
CA GLY A 11 42.90 -37.63 -1.41
C GLY A 11 41.59 -36.86 -1.40
N GLY A 12 40.72 -37.16 -0.44
CA GLY A 12 39.57 -36.32 -0.13
C GLY A 12 40.06 -35.02 0.49
N ILE A 13 39.78 -33.89 -0.16
CA ILE A 13 40.05 -32.56 0.40
C ILE A 13 39.13 -32.40 1.62
N ALA A 14 39.68 -32.61 2.81
CA ALA A 14 38.99 -32.33 4.06
C ALA A 14 38.78 -30.82 4.18
N THR A 15 37.60 -30.34 3.81
CA THR A 15 37.24 -28.93 3.95
C THR A 15 37.01 -28.61 5.41
N ASN A 16 37.78 -27.65 5.95
CA ASN A 16 37.70 -27.28 7.36
C ASN A 16 36.29 -26.81 7.75
N PRO A 17 35.69 -27.35 8.83
CA PRO A 17 34.33 -27.01 9.26
C PRO A 17 34.19 -25.53 9.64
N ILE A 18 35.27 -24.93 10.14
CA ILE A 18 35.35 -23.49 10.43
C ILE A 18 35.17 -22.67 9.14
N ILE A 19 35.82 -23.05 8.05
CA ILE A 19 35.73 -22.34 6.76
C ILE A 19 34.31 -22.45 6.18
N ILE A 20 33.68 -23.61 6.31
CA ILE A 20 32.28 -23.82 5.89
C ILE A 20 31.35 -22.92 6.70
N PHE A 21 31.53 -22.88 8.03
CA PHE A 21 30.74 -22.06 8.92
C PHE A 21 30.91 -20.56 8.63
N THR A 22 32.15 -20.08 8.45
CA THR A 22 32.42 -18.68 8.09
C THR A 22 31.80 -18.30 6.74
N LYS A 23 31.85 -19.19 5.74
CA LYS A 23 31.19 -18.97 4.44
C LYS A 23 29.67 -18.94 4.55
N MET A 24 29.07 -19.80 5.38
CA MET A 24 27.63 -19.77 5.64
C MET A 24 27.20 -18.50 6.35
N VAL A 25 27.93 -18.05 7.36
CA VAL A 25 27.66 -16.80 8.08
C VAL A 25 27.82 -15.59 7.16
N ALA A 26 28.88 -15.54 6.34
CA ALA A 26 29.09 -14.47 5.37
C ALA A 26 27.99 -14.43 4.30
N SER A 27 27.51 -15.59 3.83
CA SER A 27 26.38 -15.66 2.90
C SER A 27 25.07 -15.17 3.53
N LEU A 28 24.79 -15.58 4.78
CA LEU A 28 23.61 -15.12 5.51
C LEU A 28 23.64 -13.61 5.73
N LEU A 29 24.80 -13.05 6.09
CA LEU A 29 25.00 -11.60 6.27
C LEU A 29 24.86 -10.80 4.97
N LEU A 30 25.09 -11.40 3.80
CA LEU A 30 24.86 -10.76 2.49
C LEU A 30 23.38 -10.80 2.07
N ILE A 31 22.67 -11.88 2.42
CA ILE A 31 21.26 -12.09 2.03
C ILE A 31 20.30 -11.26 2.90
N ILE A 32 20.57 -11.10 4.20
CA ILE A 32 19.70 -10.38 5.14
C ILE A 32 19.45 -8.90 4.74
N PRO A 33 20.46 -8.07 4.41
CA PRO A 33 20.22 -6.68 4.00
C PRO A 33 19.51 -6.59 2.64
N LEU A 34 19.78 -7.52 1.71
CA LEU A 34 19.10 -7.59 0.41
C LEU A 34 17.59 -7.88 0.56
N MET A 35 17.19 -8.57 1.64
CA MET A 35 15.79 -8.84 1.95
C MET A 35 15.09 -7.69 2.71
N SER A 36 15.84 -6.75 3.28
CA SER A 36 15.28 -5.66 4.12
C SER A 36 14.59 -4.55 3.31
N GLU A 37 14.92 -4.42 2.02
CA GLU A 37 14.29 -3.45 1.11
C GLU A 37 12.89 -3.89 0.63
N TYR A 38 12.47 -5.13 0.89
CA TYR A 38 11.13 -5.64 0.55
C TYR A 38 10.04 -5.27 1.55
N THR A 39 10.15 -4.14 2.26
CA THR A 39 8.97 -3.53 2.89
C THR A 39 8.17 -2.76 1.84
N LEU A 40 7.74 -3.52 0.82
CA LEU A 40 6.81 -3.07 -0.22
C LEU A 40 5.54 -2.59 0.50
N GLY A 41 5.10 -1.37 0.21
CA GLY A 41 3.87 -0.83 0.77
C GLY A 41 2.74 -1.86 0.68
N ILE A 42 1.94 -1.99 1.74
CA ILE A 42 0.89 -3.01 1.82
C ILE A 42 -0.05 -2.86 0.62
N GLU A 43 0.13 -3.71 -0.37
CA GLU A 43 -0.69 -3.74 -1.58
C GLU A 43 -2.09 -4.21 -1.19
N VAL A 44 -3.08 -3.32 -1.31
CA VAL A 44 -4.47 -3.68 -1.04
C VAL A 44 -5.05 -4.22 -2.33
N PHE A 45 -5.44 -5.48 -2.36
CA PHE A 45 -6.18 -6.06 -3.48
C PHE A 45 -7.66 -5.78 -3.33
N THR A 46 -8.33 -5.51 -4.45
CA THR A 46 -9.77 -5.23 -4.46
C THR A 46 -10.57 -6.36 -5.10
N ASN A 47 -11.89 -6.27 -5.07
CA ASN A 47 -12.78 -7.18 -5.81
C ASN A 47 -12.99 -6.77 -7.28
N HIS A 48 -12.19 -5.84 -7.78
CA HIS A 48 -12.27 -5.30 -9.13
C HIS A 48 -11.20 -5.92 -10.04
N PHE A 49 -11.58 -6.18 -11.29
CA PHE A 49 -10.75 -6.78 -12.31
C PHE A 49 -10.84 -5.96 -13.60
N LEU A 50 -9.69 -5.66 -14.19
CA LEU A 50 -9.57 -5.20 -15.56
C LEU A 50 -9.52 -6.42 -16.47
N VAL A 51 -10.38 -6.45 -17.49
CA VAL A 51 -10.48 -7.58 -18.42
C VAL A 51 -10.42 -7.06 -19.84
N HIS A 52 -9.46 -7.54 -20.61
CA HIS A 52 -9.35 -7.29 -22.03
C HIS A 52 -9.96 -8.47 -22.78
N LEU A 53 -10.99 -8.22 -23.60
CA LEU A 53 -11.66 -9.24 -24.40
C LEU A 53 -11.03 -9.35 -25.79
N ASN A 54 -11.04 -10.56 -26.35
CA ASN A 54 -10.60 -10.79 -27.73
C ASN A 54 -11.52 -10.11 -28.75
N GLU A 55 -12.83 -10.10 -28.47
CA GLU A 55 -13.85 -9.48 -29.31
C GLU A 55 -14.52 -8.34 -28.54
N PRO A 56 -14.57 -7.11 -29.11
CA PRO A 56 -15.21 -5.98 -28.48
C PRO A 56 -16.73 -6.17 -28.38
N GLY A 57 -17.37 -5.41 -27.49
CA GLY A 57 -18.83 -5.33 -27.42
C GLY A 57 -19.41 -5.64 -26.04
N ILE A 58 -20.33 -4.78 -25.60
CA ILE A 58 -20.93 -4.83 -24.26
C ILE A 58 -21.71 -6.13 -24.01
N HIS A 59 -22.37 -6.67 -25.03
CA HIS A 59 -23.13 -7.91 -24.92
C HIS A 59 -22.20 -9.10 -24.68
N ASN A 60 -21.08 -9.17 -25.43
CA ASN A 60 -20.06 -10.18 -25.21
C ASN A 60 -19.47 -10.06 -23.80
N ALA A 61 -19.09 -8.86 -23.39
CA ALA A 61 -18.57 -8.60 -22.05
C ALA A 61 -19.53 -9.03 -20.94
N HIS A 62 -20.83 -8.75 -21.07
CA HIS A 62 -21.84 -9.17 -20.10
C HIS A 62 -21.98 -10.70 -20.05
N LYS A 63 -21.98 -11.37 -21.21
CA LYS A 63 -22.03 -12.84 -21.32
C LYS A 63 -20.80 -13.50 -20.67
N VAL A 64 -19.61 -13.00 -20.98
CA VAL A 64 -18.32 -13.48 -20.42
C VAL A 64 -18.27 -13.27 -18.91
N ALA A 65 -18.66 -12.09 -18.41
CA ALA A 65 -18.72 -11.81 -16.97
C ALA A 65 -19.67 -12.79 -16.27
N LYS A 66 -20.91 -12.91 -16.76
CA LYS A 66 -21.96 -13.74 -16.14
C LYS A 66 -21.55 -15.20 -16.06
N ARG A 67 -21.02 -15.80 -17.14
CA ARG A 67 -20.59 -17.23 -17.11
C ARG A 67 -19.44 -17.49 -16.14
N ASN A 68 -18.57 -16.50 -15.94
CA ASN A 68 -17.47 -16.61 -14.99
C ASN A 68 -17.86 -16.25 -13.55
N GLY A 69 -19.11 -15.83 -13.30
CA GLY A 69 -19.59 -15.41 -11.98
C GLY A 69 -19.11 -14.01 -11.60
N PHE A 70 -18.91 -13.12 -12.56
CA PHE A 70 -18.58 -11.71 -12.37
C PHE A 70 -19.71 -10.82 -12.85
N ILE A 71 -19.71 -9.58 -12.38
CA ILE A 71 -20.61 -8.51 -12.82
C ILE A 71 -19.80 -7.57 -13.72
N ASN A 72 -20.25 -7.35 -14.95
CA ASN A 72 -19.69 -6.32 -15.82
C ASN A 72 -20.19 -4.93 -15.38
N ARG A 73 -19.28 -4.00 -15.12
CA ARG A 73 -19.56 -2.59 -14.75
C ARG A 73 -19.50 -1.63 -15.93
N GLY A 74 -19.03 -2.08 -17.08
CA GLY A 74 -18.95 -1.27 -18.30
C GLY A 74 -17.56 -1.28 -18.93
N PRO A 75 -17.44 -0.67 -20.12
CA PRO A 75 -16.17 -0.51 -20.80
C PRO A 75 -15.29 0.52 -20.10
N LEU A 76 -13.98 0.41 -20.28
CA LEU A 76 -13.02 1.44 -19.88
C LEU A 76 -13.11 2.64 -20.82
N LEU A 77 -12.86 3.85 -20.29
CA LEU A 77 -12.95 5.06 -21.08
C LEU A 77 -11.95 5.02 -22.25
N GLY A 78 -12.44 5.20 -23.48
CA GLY A 78 -11.62 5.20 -24.68
C GLY A 78 -11.16 3.82 -25.16
N SER A 79 -11.77 2.73 -24.66
CA SER A 79 -11.46 1.36 -25.09
C SER A 79 -12.74 0.59 -25.45
N ASP A 80 -12.70 -0.11 -26.58
CA ASP A 80 -13.82 -0.92 -27.07
C ASP A 80 -13.73 -2.40 -26.61
N SER A 81 -12.56 -2.83 -26.14
CA SER A 81 -12.27 -4.22 -25.76
C SER A 81 -11.94 -4.40 -24.27
N GLU A 82 -11.78 -3.33 -23.51
CA GLU A 82 -11.45 -3.40 -22.08
C GLU A 82 -12.66 -3.10 -21.20
N TYR A 83 -12.87 -3.95 -20.20
CA TYR A 83 -14.04 -3.92 -19.35
C TYR A 83 -13.68 -4.04 -17.87
N HIS A 84 -14.51 -3.42 -17.05
CA HIS A 84 -14.42 -3.48 -15.60
C HIS A 84 -15.32 -4.59 -15.07
N PHE A 85 -14.72 -5.67 -14.55
CA PHE A 85 -15.45 -6.76 -13.92
C PHE A 85 -15.35 -6.69 -12.40
N VAL A 86 -16.41 -7.08 -11.71
CA VAL A 86 -16.46 -7.14 -10.24
C VAL A 86 -16.86 -8.53 -9.79
N GLN A 87 -16.15 -9.07 -8.79
CA GLN A 87 -16.46 -10.35 -8.19
C GLN A 87 -17.22 -10.16 -6.86
N PRO A 88 -18.53 -10.45 -6.78
CA PRO A 88 -19.31 -10.28 -5.56
C PRO A 88 -18.85 -11.13 -4.38
N ALA A 89 -18.24 -12.29 -4.63
CA ALA A 89 -17.75 -13.19 -3.58
C ALA A 89 -16.46 -12.70 -2.89
N LEU A 90 -15.81 -11.66 -3.41
CA LEU A 90 -14.59 -11.09 -2.82
C LEU A 90 -14.92 -9.82 -2.05
N SER A 91 -14.30 -9.64 -0.87
CA SER A 91 -14.38 -8.38 -0.13
C SER A 91 -13.72 -7.24 -0.91
N HIS A 92 -14.23 -6.01 -0.68
CA HIS A 92 -13.79 -4.82 -1.40
C HIS A 92 -12.31 -4.48 -1.19
N ALA A 93 -11.77 -4.78 0.00
CA ALA A 93 -10.35 -4.64 0.34
C ALA A 93 -9.82 -5.96 0.92
N ARG A 94 -8.65 -6.39 0.46
CA ARG A 94 -8.01 -7.68 0.76
C ARG A 94 -6.50 -7.50 0.83
N THR A 95 -5.84 -8.29 1.66
CA THR A 95 -4.36 -8.30 1.79
C THR A 95 -3.68 -9.24 0.80
N ARG A 96 -4.44 -10.10 0.11
CA ARG A 96 -3.91 -11.10 -0.83
C ARG A 96 -4.67 -11.12 -2.14
N ARG A 97 -3.94 -11.28 -3.25
CA ARG A 97 -4.50 -11.46 -4.59
C ARG A 97 -5.41 -12.70 -4.64
N SER A 98 -6.45 -12.65 -5.47
CA SER A 98 -7.36 -13.76 -5.70
C SER A 98 -6.91 -14.60 -6.90
N ILE A 99 -5.99 -15.53 -6.63
CA ILE A 99 -5.40 -16.38 -7.67
C ILE A 99 -6.49 -17.19 -8.39
N GLY A 100 -7.40 -17.83 -7.65
CA GLY A 100 -8.46 -18.66 -8.26
C GLY A 100 -9.37 -17.88 -9.24
N HIS A 101 -9.76 -16.66 -8.88
CA HIS A 101 -10.61 -15.83 -9.74
C HIS A 101 -9.85 -15.29 -10.96
N HIS A 102 -8.59 -14.89 -10.77
CA HIS A 102 -7.71 -14.49 -11.87
C HIS A 102 -7.49 -15.65 -12.85
N THR A 103 -7.12 -16.84 -12.35
CA THR A 103 -6.93 -18.04 -13.17
C THR A 103 -8.21 -18.46 -13.89
N LYS A 104 -9.38 -18.31 -13.25
CA LYS A 104 -10.68 -18.60 -13.89
C LYS A 104 -10.91 -17.71 -15.11
N LEU A 105 -10.71 -16.40 -14.97
CA LEU A 105 -10.83 -15.45 -16.08
C LEU A 105 -9.75 -15.67 -17.15
N SER A 106 -8.50 -15.93 -16.76
CA SER A 106 -7.40 -16.13 -17.70
C SER A 106 -7.52 -17.39 -18.54
N ARG A 107 -8.29 -18.39 -18.09
CA ARG A 107 -8.56 -19.63 -18.86
C ARG A 107 -9.72 -19.48 -19.84
N ASP A 108 -10.45 -18.37 -19.78
CA ASP A 108 -11.58 -18.15 -20.66
C ASP A 108 -11.08 -17.77 -22.08
N PRO A 109 -11.53 -18.46 -23.15
CA PRO A 109 -11.02 -18.23 -24.49
C PRO A 109 -11.41 -16.87 -25.11
N HIS A 110 -12.36 -16.14 -24.52
CA HIS A 110 -12.77 -14.81 -24.98
C HIS A 110 -12.00 -13.69 -24.26
N ILE A 111 -11.14 -14.04 -23.30
CA ILE A 111 -10.34 -13.10 -22.53
C ILE A 111 -8.90 -13.16 -23.04
N LYS A 112 -8.37 -12.01 -23.46
CA LYS A 112 -6.98 -11.83 -23.87
C LYS A 112 -6.07 -11.65 -22.66
N TYR A 113 -6.51 -10.83 -21.72
CA TYR A 113 -5.72 -10.42 -20.57
C TYR A 113 -6.64 -10.09 -19.40
N VAL A 114 -6.17 -10.37 -18.18
CA VAL A 114 -6.88 -10.03 -16.95
C VAL A 114 -5.89 -9.54 -15.89
N GLU A 115 -6.29 -8.48 -15.20
CA GLU A 115 -5.55 -7.96 -14.05
C GLU A 115 -6.49 -7.68 -12.89
N GLN A 116 -6.11 -8.08 -11.67
CA GLN A 116 -6.83 -7.69 -10.47
C GLN A 116 -6.37 -6.32 -10.00
N MET A 117 -7.30 -5.38 -9.86
CA MET A 117 -6.98 -4.01 -9.49
C MET A 117 -6.56 -3.92 -8.02
N THR A 118 -5.52 -3.13 -7.78
CA THR A 118 -5.08 -2.73 -6.45
C THR A 118 -5.80 -1.47 -6.00
N GLY A 119 -5.88 -1.29 -4.69
CA GLY A 119 -6.47 -0.15 -4.03
C GLY A 119 -5.45 0.55 -3.15
N TYR A 120 -5.82 1.74 -2.68
CA TYR A 120 -5.01 2.56 -1.81
C TYR A 120 -5.59 2.55 -0.40
N LYS A 121 -4.72 2.53 0.61
CA LYS A 121 -5.13 2.77 1.99
C LYS A 121 -5.50 4.25 2.15
N ARG A 122 -6.76 4.53 2.45
CA ARG A 122 -7.21 5.90 2.73
C ARG A 122 -6.71 6.34 4.11
N LEU A 123 -5.87 7.36 4.14
CA LEU A 123 -5.46 8.09 5.34
C LEU A 123 -5.89 9.55 5.19
N LYS A 124 -6.27 10.21 6.30
CA LYS A 124 -6.63 11.63 6.25
C LYS A 124 -5.38 12.43 5.88
N ARG A 125 -5.47 13.23 4.81
CA ARG A 125 -4.36 14.09 4.34
C ARG A 125 -3.94 15.05 5.45
N GLY A 126 -2.64 15.13 5.71
CA GLY A 126 -2.10 15.98 6.78
C GLY A 126 -2.49 15.56 8.19
N TYR A 127 -3.01 14.34 8.39
CA TYR A 127 -3.28 13.84 9.72
C TYR A 127 -1.97 13.62 10.47
N ARG A 128 -1.72 14.50 11.43
CA ARG A 128 -0.66 14.33 12.43
C ARG A 128 -1.28 13.73 13.70
N PRO A 129 -0.63 12.73 14.32
CA PRO A 129 -0.99 12.26 15.66
C PRO A 129 -1.19 13.43 16.62
N LEU A 130 -2.10 13.27 17.58
CA LEU A 130 -2.45 14.35 18.50
C LEU A 130 -1.24 14.81 19.33
N ALA A 131 -0.38 13.88 19.74
CA ALA A 131 0.84 14.19 20.49
C ALA A 131 1.75 15.17 19.71
N ASP A 132 2.03 14.83 18.46
CA ASP A 132 2.87 15.66 17.56
C ASP A 132 2.27 17.04 17.34
N ARG A 133 0.94 17.12 17.19
CA ARG A 133 0.24 18.41 17.02
C ARG A 133 0.36 19.31 18.25
N LEU A 134 0.21 18.73 19.44
CA LEU A 134 0.30 19.49 20.68
C LEU A 134 1.74 19.94 20.96
N GLN A 135 2.75 19.12 20.63
CA GLN A 135 4.17 19.45 20.82
C GLN A 135 4.58 20.74 20.06
N GLU A 136 4.14 20.91 18.80
CA GLU A 136 4.46 22.08 17.97
C GLU A 136 3.72 23.38 18.38
N GLN A 137 2.80 23.29 19.34
CA GLN A 137 1.96 24.40 19.81
C GLN A 137 2.38 24.91 21.21
N LEU A 138 3.46 24.40 21.79
CA LEU A 138 3.87 24.69 23.18
C LEU A 138 4.54 26.06 23.41
N ASP A 139 4.98 26.75 22.35
CA ASP A 139 5.79 27.97 22.45
C ASP A 139 5.03 29.25 22.08
N PHE A 140 3.88 29.58 22.68
CA PHE A 140 3.23 30.87 22.41
C PHE A 140 2.49 31.45 23.62
N THR A 141 3.17 32.35 24.34
CA THR A 141 2.54 33.40 25.12
C THR A 141 2.46 34.66 24.26
N ALA A 142 1.25 35.20 24.06
CA ALA A 142 0.93 36.51 23.48
C ALA A 142 1.02 36.72 21.95
N VAL A 143 0.21 35.99 21.17
CA VAL A 143 -0.28 36.55 19.89
C VAL A 143 -1.54 37.37 20.20
N HIS A 144 -1.56 38.66 19.84
CA HIS A 144 -2.75 39.48 19.99
C HIS A 144 -3.86 38.97 19.07
N SER A 145 -4.96 38.54 19.66
CA SER A 145 -6.16 38.19 18.92
C SER A 145 -6.68 39.39 18.12
N PRO A 146 -7.30 39.17 16.95
CA PRO A 146 -7.88 40.24 16.15
C PRO A 146 -9.00 40.97 16.92
N SER A 147 -9.27 42.21 16.51
CA SER A 147 -10.25 43.09 17.16
C SER A 147 -11.72 42.70 16.95
N ASP A 148 -12.01 41.61 16.25
CA ASP A 148 -13.38 41.12 16.02
C ASP A 148 -14.02 40.65 17.35
N PRO A 149 -15.12 41.27 17.81
CA PRO A 149 -15.79 40.91 19.06
C PRO A 149 -16.27 39.44 19.10
N LEU A 150 -16.56 38.85 17.94
CA LEU A 150 -17.06 37.48 17.84
C LEU A 150 -15.94 36.43 17.73
N TYR A 151 -14.68 36.86 17.59
CA TYR A 151 -13.54 35.96 17.35
C TYR A 151 -13.37 34.90 18.45
N GLN A 152 -13.61 35.26 19.70
CA GLN A 152 -13.54 34.33 20.85
C GLN A 152 -14.52 33.14 20.76
N TYR A 153 -15.62 33.30 20.01
CA TYR A 153 -16.63 32.26 19.83
C TYR A 153 -16.38 31.40 18.58
N GLN A 154 -15.42 31.77 17.74
CA GLN A 154 -15.07 31.04 16.52
C GLN A 154 -14.12 29.88 16.86
N TRP A 155 -14.69 28.78 17.37
CA TRP A 155 -13.96 27.60 17.85
C TRP A 155 -12.97 26.98 16.84
N TYR A 156 -13.20 27.16 15.54
CA TYR A 156 -12.33 26.65 14.47
C TYR A 156 -11.10 27.57 14.23
N LEU A 157 -11.14 28.82 14.70
CA LEU A 157 -10.03 29.78 14.62
C LEU A 157 -9.30 29.93 15.96
N LYS A 158 -10.05 29.94 17.06
CA LYS A 158 -9.54 30.00 18.42
C LYS A 158 -10.20 28.91 19.27
N ASN A 159 -9.45 27.86 19.57
CA ASN A 159 -9.90 26.78 20.45
C ASN A 159 -9.14 26.86 21.78
N ASP A 160 -9.73 27.53 22.76
CA ASP A 160 -9.24 27.58 24.13
C ASP A 160 -9.87 26.50 25.02
N GLY A 161 -10.66 25.59 24.45
CA GLY A 161 -11.38 24.55 25.17
C GLY A 161 -12.75 25.00 25.67
N GLN A 162 -13.29 26.10 25.15
CA GLN A 162 -14.58 26.69 25.53
C GLN A 162 -15.77 25.70 25.56
N SER A 163 -15.71 24.62 24.76
CA SER A 163 -16.78 23.61 24.64
C SER A 163 -16.42 22.25 25.24
N GLN A 164 -15.57 22.21 26.28
CA GLN A 164 -15.01 20.97 26.86
C GLN A 164 -14.25 20.09 25.84
N GLY A 165 -13.88 20.67 24.70
CA GLY A 165 -13.06 20.04 23.68
C GLY A 165 -11.58 20.06 24.07
N LYS A 166 -10.76 19.33 23.31
CA LYS A 166 -9.31 19.45 23.44
C LYS A 166 -8.89 20.84 22.95
N PRO A 167 -8.31 21.71 23.80
CA PRO A 167 -7.86 23.03 23.39
C PRO A 167 -6.76 22.91 22.33
N ARG A 168 -6.56 23.98 21.56
CA ARG A 168 -5.56 24.10 20.48
C ARG A 168 -5.79 23.19 19.27
N LEU A 169 -6.96 22.53 19.18
CA LEU A 169 -7.37 21.81 17.99
C LEU A 169 -8.11 22.72 17.01
N ASP A 170 -7.51 23.86 16.68
CA ASP A 170 -8.02 24.86 15.72
C ASP A 170 -7.15 24.90 14.45
N LEU A 171 -7.48 25.82 13.54
CA LEU A 171 -6.76 26.04 12.29
C LEU A 171 -5.41 26.76 12.48
N ASN A 172 -4.99 27.08 13.72
CA ASN A 172 -3.76 27.81 14.03
C ASN A 172 -3.62 29.15 13.29
N VAL A 173 -4.73 29.86 13.07
CA VAL A 173 -4.74 31.09 12.25
C VAL A 173 -3.94 32.22 12.89
N GLU A 174 -3.99 32.36 14.23
CA GLU A 174 -3.16 33.32 14.95
C GLU A 174 -1.66 33.08 14.70
N LYS A 175 -1.22 31.81 14.63
CA LYS A 175 0.16 31.43 14.31
C LYS A 175 0.51 31.80 12.87
N ALA A 176 -0.37 31.52 11.92
CA ALA A 176 -0.16 31.89 10.52
C ALA A 176 0.01 33.41 10.36
N TRP A 177 -0.83 34.20 11.03
CA TRP A 177 -0.73 35.66 11.01
C TRP A 177 0.52 36.20 11.71
N ALA A 178 0.91 35.64 12.86
CA ALA A 178 2.17 36.00 13.53
C ALA A 178 3.41 35.72 12.65
N LEU A 179 3.33 34.70 11.79
CA LEU A 179 4.35 34.40 10.79
C LEU A 179 4.24 35.27 9.51
N GLY A 180 3.26 36.17 9.43
CA GLY A 180 3.06 37.07 8.28
C GLY A 180 2.21 36.50 7.15
N TYR A 181 1.68 35.27 7.26
CA TYR A 181 0.77 34.68 6.27
C TYR A 181 -0.63 35.28 6.39
N THR A 182 -0.80 36.48 5.84
CA THR A 182 -2.05 37.27 5.96
C THR A 182 -2.95 37.19 4.73
N GLY A 183 -2.48 36.62 3.62
CA GLY A 183 -3.24 36.50 2.36
C GLY A 183 -3.45 37.83 1.62
N LYS A 184 -2.69 38.88 1.98
CA LYS A 184 -2.56 40.11 1.21
C LYS A 184 -1.71 39.92 -0.04
#